data_AF-A0A068U9B4-F1
#
_entry.id   AF-A0A068U9B4-F1
#
_cell.length_a   1.000
_cell.length_b   1.000
_cell.length_c   1.000
_cell.angle_alpha   90.00
_cell.angle_beta   90.00
_cell.angle_gamma   90.00
#
_symmetry.space_group_name_H-M   'P 1'
#
loop_
_entity.id
_entity.type
_entity.pdbx_description
1 polymer ?
#
loop_
_entity_poly.entity_id
_entity_poly.type
_entity_poly.pdbx_seq_one_letter_code
_entity_poly.pdbx_strand_id
1 'polypeptide(L)' 'MLQIALWCIQDKPALRPSMKKVLLMLEGTVDIPDPPSPTSFLSTST' A
#
# COMPACT_ATOMS: atom_id res chain seq x y z
N MET A 1 9.14 -3.54 5.39
CA MET A 1 8.68 -4.56 4.42
C MET A 1 7.16 -4.75 4.43
N LEU A 2 6.50 -5.01 5.58
CA LEU A 2 5.04 -5.21 5.64
C LEU A 2 4.23 -4.07 5.01
N GLN A 3 4.61 -2.82 5.26
CA GLN A 3 3.98 -1.63 4.69
C GLN A 3 3.98 -1.64 3.14
N ILE A 4 5.07 -2.09 2.51
CA ILE A 4 5.16 -2.24 1.04
C ILE A 4 4.19 -3.34 0.57
N ALA A 5 4.11 -4.46 1.30
CA ALA A 5 3.16 -5.52 1.00
C ALA A 5 1.71 -5.01 1.07
N LEU A 6 1.36 -4.24 2.11
CA LEU A 6 0.03 -3.63 2.27
C LEU A 6 -0.33 -2.69 1.11
N TRP A 7 0.64 -1.95 0.56
CA TRP A 7 0.45 -1.14 -0.64
C TRP A 7 0.24 -1.98 -1.91
N CYS A 8 0.95 -3.10 -2.05
CA CYS A 8 0.86 -3.97 -3.22
C CYS A 8 -0.45 -4.78 -3.29
N ILE A 9 -1.07 -5.08 -2.15
CA ILE A 9 -2.32 -5.87 -2.08
C ILE A 9 -3.59 -5.01 -2.10
N GLN A 10 -3.49 -3.70 -2.28
CA GLN A 10 -4.65 -2.80 -2.34
C GLN A 10 -5.67 -3.25 -3.39
N ASP A 11 -6.97 -3.25 -3.07
CA ASP A 11 -8.02 -3.69 -3.99
C ASP A 11 -8.07 -2.85 -5.26
N LYS A 12 -7.94 -1.53 -5.10
CA LYS A 12 -7.91 -0.58 -6.22
C LYS A 12 -6.51 -0.60 -6.85
N PRO A 13 -6.34 -1.03 -8.11
CA PRO A 13 -5.03 -1.08 -8.76
C PRO A 13 -4.34 0.29 -8.84
N ALA A 14 -5.12 1.36 -8.97
CA ALA A 14 -4.61 2.73 -9.02
C ALA A 14 -3.95 3.21 -7.72
N LEU A 15 -4.23 2.56 -6.58
CA LEU A 15 -3.56 2.85 -5.32
C LEU A 15 -2.24 2.09 -5.18
N ARG A 16 -2.01 1.03 -5.96
CA ARG A 16 -0.77 0.27 -5.87
C ARG A 16 0.40 1.10 -6.40
N PRO A 17 1.56 1.10 -5.71
CA PRO A 17 2.75 1.76 -6.21
C PRO A 17 3.25 1.09 -7.49
N SER A 18 3.89 1.85 -8.38
CA SER A 18 4.59 1.29 -9.53
C SER A 18 5.78 0.44 -9.07
N MET A 19 6.20 -0.52 -9.90
CA MET A 19 7.36 -1.37 -9.58
C MET A 19 8.63 -0.55 -9.32
N LYS A 20 8.82 0.56 -10.04
CA LYS A 20 9.90 1.52 -9.80
C LYS A 20 9.84 2.11 -8.38
N LYS A 21 8.65 2.50 -7.92
CA LYS A 21 8.47 3.04 -6.55
C LYS A 21 8.66 1.97 -5.48
N VAL A 22 8.20 0.74 -5.74
CA VAL A 22 8.48 -0.42 -4.86
C VAL A 22 9.98 -0.62 -4.70
N LEU A 23 10.75 -0.58 -5.79
CA LEU A 23 12.21 -0.74 -5.73
C LEU A 23 12.86 0.35 -4.87
N LEU A 24 12.51 1.62 -5.08
CA LEU A 24 13.03 2.72 -4.28
C LEU A 24 12.69 2.59 -2.78
N MET A 25 11.51 2.07 -2.45
CA MET A 25 11.11 1.79 -1.07
C MET A 25 11.93 0.63 -0.47
N LEU A 26 12.24 -0.40 -1.26
CA LEU A 26 13.05 -1.54 -0.83
C LEU A 26 14.52 -1.16 -0.61
N GLU A 27 15.04 -0.29 -1.47
CA GLU A 27 16.40 0.27 -1.36
C GLU A 27 16.53 1.29 -0.22
N GLY A 28 15.42 1.71 0.39
CA GLY A 28 15.40 2.74 1.43
C GLY A 28 15.70 4.16 0.91
N THR A 29 15.57 4.36 -0.40
CA THR A 29 15.82 5.67 -1.03
C THR A 29 14.66 6.64 -0.84
N VAL A 30 13.45 6.12 -0.62
CA VAL A 30 12.25 6.90 -0.32
C VAL A 30 11.54 6.34 0.90
N ASP A 31 10.93 7.22 1.68
CA ASP A 31 10.13 6.82 2.82
C ASP A 31 8.85 6.09 2.39
N ILE A 32 8.37 5.21 3.25
CA ILE A 32 7.18 4.39 3.01
C ILE A 32 6.03 5.05 3.76
N PRO A 33 5.09 5.73 3.08
CA PRO A 33 3.94 6.32 3.73
C PRO A 33 3.00 5.22 4.22
N ASP A 34 2.23 5.53 5.26
CA ASP A 34 1.21 4.61 5.77
C ASP A 34 0.21 4.23 4.66
N PRO A 35 -0.03 2.93 4.43
CA PRO A 35 -0.98 2.47 3.44
C PRO A 35 -2.41 2.86 3.87
N PRO A 36 -3.30 3.14 2.90
CA PRO A 36 -4.71 3.35 3.20
C PRO A 36 -5.28 2.13 3.92
N SER A 37 -6.01 2.39 5.00
CA SER A 37 -6.54 1.35 5.88
C SER A 37 -7.47 0.41 5.11
N PRO A 38 -7.39 -0.92 5.31
CA PRO A 38 -8.31 -1.88 4.71
C PRO A 38 -9.76 -1.75 5.24
N THR A 39 -10.03 -0.84 6.18
CA THR A 39 -11.33 -0.69 6.88
C THR A 39 -12.51 -0.26 6.01
N SER A 40 -12.33 -0.05 4.70
CA SER A 40 -13.50 0.15 3.81
C SER A 40 -14.47 -1.04 3.81
N PHE A 41 -14.03 -2.26 4.18
CA PHE A 41 -14.91 -3.44 4.24
C PHE A 41 -15.65 -3.62 5.57
N LEU A 42 -15.19 -3.00 6.67
CA LEU A 42 -15.77 -3.19 8.01
C LEU A 42 -16.88 -2.18 8.35
N SER A 43 -17.12 -1.20 7.47
CA SER A 43 -18.16 -0.18 7.70
C SER A 43 -19.56 -0.57 7.18
N THR A 44 -19.73 -1.73 6.55
CA THR A 44 -21.04 -2.27 6.16
C THR A 44 -21.51 -3.33 7.16
N SER A 45 -21.73 -2.91 8.39
CA SER A 45 -22.57 -3.61 9.36
C SER A 45 -23.64 -2.62 9.84
N THR A 46 -24.60 -2.29 8.98
CA THR A 46 -25.92 -1.78 9.39
C THR A 46 -26.93 -2.04 8.28
#